data_AF-A0A2G2QZ43-F1
#
_entry.id   AF-A0A2G2QZ43-F1
#
_cell.length_a   1.000
_cell.length_b   1.000
_cell.length_c   1.000
_cell.angle_alpha   90.00
_cell.angle_beta   90.00
_cell.angle_gamma   90.00
#
_symmetry.space_group_name_H-M   'P 1'
#
loop_
_entity.id
_entity.type
_entity.pdbx_description
1 polymer ?
#
loop_
_entity_poly.entity_id
_entity_poly.type
_entity_poly.pdbx_seq_one_letter_code
_entity_poly.pdbx_strand_id
1 'polypeptide(L)'
;MHDIIEELDRRREKARLGGGQKRIDTQHAKGKLTARERLELLLDPASFEEWDMFVEHRCVDFGMDKQTIPGDGVVTGYGTINGRTVFVYSQDFTVFGGSLSESHALKICKIMDQAMKVGAPVIGLNDSGGARIQEGVASLAGYAEIFQRNIDASGVIPQISMIMGPCAGGAVYSPALTDFI
;
A
#
# COMPACT_ATOMS: atom_id res chain seq x y z
N MET A 1 -21.58 -7.58 22.72
CA MET A 1 -20.39 -8.22 22.10
C MET A 1 -20.68 -8.55 20.64
N HIS A 2 -21.82 -9.19 20.32
CA HIS A 2 -22.29 -9.40 18.94
C HIS A 2 -22.30 -8.10 18.11
N ASP A 3 -22.94 -7.03 18.59
CA ASP A 3 -23.03 -5.75 17.86
C ASP A 3 -21.66 -5.11 17.51
N ILE A 4 -20.65 -5.32 18.36
CA ILE A 4 -19.29 -4.79 18.13
C ILE A 4 -18.58 -5.57 17.02
N ILE A 5 -18.80 -6.89 16.96
CA ILE A 5 -18.24 -7.75 15.93
C ILE A 5 -18.89 -7.42 14.57
N GLU A 6 -20.21 -7.26 14.54
CA GLU A 6 -20.93 -6.85 13.33
C GLU A 6 -20.48 -5.49 12.80
N GLU A 7 -20.30 -4.51 13.69
CA GLU A 7 -19.76 -3.19 13.31
C GLU A 7 -18.32 -3.28 12.79
N LEU A 8 -17.48 -4.11 13.40
CA LEU A 8 -16.11 -4.35 12.93
C LEU A 8 -16.12 -4.95 11.52
N ASP A 9 -16.94 -5.97 11.27
CA ASP A 9 -17.03 -6.61 9.96
C ASP A 9 -17.57 -5.65 8.90
N ARG A 10 -18.57 -4.83 9.25
CA ARG A 10 -19.05 -3.74 8.37
C ARG A 10 -17.94 -2.76 8.00
N ARG A 11 -17.07 -2.39 8.94
CA ARG A 11 -15.91 -1.52 8.67
C ARG A 11 -14.87 -2.20 7.79
N ARG A 12 -14.62 -3.50 7.99
CA ARG A 12 -13.72 -4.29 7.14
C ARG A 12 -14.22 -4.33 5.70
N GLU A 13 -15.50 -4.61 5.50
CA GLU A 13 -16.10 -4.63 4.17
C GLU A 13 -15.99 -3.26 3.49
N LYS A 14 -16.26 -2.17 4.22
CA LYS A 14 -16.06 -0.82 3.70
C LYS A 14 -14.60 -0.55 3.30
N ALA A 15 -13.63 -0.96 4.12
CA ALA A 15 -12.20 -0.79 3.82
C ALA A 15 -11.75 -1.64 2.62
N ARG A 16 -12.30 -2.85 2.47
CA ARG A 16 -12.02 -3.75 1.34
C ARG A 16 -12.48 -3.21 0.00
N LEU A 17 -13.57 -2.43 0.00
CA LEU A 17 -14.08 -1.77 -1.21
C LEU A 17 -13.17 -0.65 -1.75
N GLY A 18 -12.20 -0.16 -0.97
CA GLY A 18 -11.27 0.89 -1.40
C GLY A 18 -11.98 2.12 -1.96
N GLY A 19 -11.71 2.46 -3.22
CA GLY A 19 -12.33 3.57 -3.94
C GLY A 19 -13.80 3.36 -4.36
N GLY A 20 -14.39 2.22 -4.01
CA GLY A 20 -15.77 1.82 -4.30
C GLY A 20 -15.92 1.04 -5.61
N GLN A 21 -17.06 0.33 -5.73
CA GLN A 21 -17.33 -0.63 -6.81
C GLN A 21 -17.10 -0.05 -8.22
N LYS A 22 -17.60 1.16 -8.49
CA LYS A 22 -17.43 1.82 -9.79
C LYS A 22 -15.96 1.97 -10.21
N ARG A 23 -15.07 2.24 -9.24
CA ARG A 23 -13.64 2.39 -9.51
C ARG A 23 -12.94 1.04 -9.68
N ILE A 24 -13.38 0.02 -8.94
CA ILE A 24 -12.97 -1.37 -9.13
C ILE A 24 -13.34 -1.84 -10.54
N ASP A 25 -14.59 -1.65 -10.97
CA ASP A 25 -15.05 -2.03 -12.31
C ASP A 25 -14.24 -1.31 -13.40
N THR A 26 -13.89 -0.04 -13.18
CA THR A 26 -13.03 0.74 -14.09
C THR A 26 -11.60 0.19 -14.16
N GLN A 27 -11.07 -0.30 -13.04
CA GLN A 27 -9.75 -0.93 -12.97
C GLN A 27 -9.75 -2.27 -13.73
N HIS A 28 -10.77 -3.11 -13.50
CA HIS A 28 -10.94 -4.38 -14.19
C HIS A 28 -11.17 -4.19 -15.69
N ALA A 29 -11.95 -3.19 -16.11
CA ALA A 29 -12.17 -2.86 -17.52
C ALA A 29 -10.86 -2.48 -18.26
N LYS A 30 -9.82 -2.07 -17.54
CA LYS A 30 -8.47 -1.82 -18.08
C LYS A 30 -7.58 -3.08 -18.09
N GLY A 31 -8.12 -4.24 -17.75
CA GLY A 31 -7.37 -5.49 -17.65
C GLY A 31 -6.46 -5.57 -16.41
N LYS A 32 -6.72 -4.76 -15.38
CA LYS A 32 -5.90 -4.71 -14.17
C LYS A 32 -6.65 -5.29 -12.98
N LEU A 33 -5.93 -6.04 -12.15
CA LEU A 33 -6.39 -6.44 -10.82
C LEU A 33 -6.35 -5.25 -9.84
N THR A 34 -7.16 -5.31 -8.79
CA THR A 34 -7.11 -4.43 -7.61
C THR A 34 -5.90 -4.75 -6.73
N ALA A 35 -5.59 -3.87 -5.77
CA ALA A 35 -4.48 -4.07 -4.83
C ALA A 35 -4.59 -5.41 -4.06
N ARG A 36 -5.80 -5.79 -3.63
CA ARG A 36 -6.06 -6.98 -2.82
C ARG A 36 -6.04 -8.26 -3.66
N GLU A 37 -6.65 -8.24 -4.84
CA GLU A 37 -6.61 -9.38 -5.78
C GLU A 37 -5.16 -9.73 -6.19
N ARG A 38 -4.29 -8.72 -6.35
CA ARG A 38 -2.86 -8.95 -6.61
C ARG A 38 -2.17 -9.69 -5.46
N LEU A 39 -2.49 -9.34 -4.22
CA LEU A 39 -1.92 -10.00 -3.04
C LEU A 39 -2.45 -11.42 -2.88
N GLU A 40 -3.75 -11.64 -3.12
CA GLU A 40 -4.37 -12.97 -3.11
C GLU A 40 -3.76 -13.90 -4.15
N LEU A 41 -3.37 -13.37 -5.31
CA LEU A 41 -2.69 -14.14 -6.35
C LEU A 41 -1.21 -14.42 -6.03
N LEU A 42 -0.52 -13.46 -5.40
CA LEU A 42 0.92 -13.54 -5.13
C LEU A 42 1.25 -14.44 -3.94
N LEU A 43 0.43 -14.38 -2.89
CA LEU A 43 0.69 -15.03 -1.61
C LEU A 43 0.03 -16.41 -1.54
N ASP A 44 0.56 -17.27 -0.68
CA ASP A 44 -0.04 -18.57 -0.41
C ASP A 44 -1.47 -18.39 0.16
N PRO A 45 -2.43 -19.27 -0.18
CA PRO A 45 -3.81 -19.14 0.27
C PRO A 45 -3.93 -18.98 1.79
N ALA A 46 -4.76 -18.02 2.22
CA ALA A 46 -5.02 -17.70 3.63
C ALA A 46 -3.76 -17.35 4.47
N SER A 47 -2.66 -16.95 3.83
CA SER A 47 -1.44 -16.53 4.55
C SER A 47 -1.36 -15.03 4.83
N PHE A 48 -2.15 -14.21 4.13
CA PHE A 48 -2.04 -12.75 4.22
C PHE A 48 -2.63 -12.20 5.52
N GLU A 49 -1.77 -11.56 6.31
CA GLU A 49 -2.12 -10.85 7.54
C GLU A 49 -1.98 -9.35 7.30
N GLU A 50 -3.12 -8.67 7.16
CA GLU A 50 -3.17 -7.24 6.85
C GLU A 50 -3.00 -6.36 8.08
N TRP A 51 -2.17 -5.33 7.95
CA TRP A 51 -1.92 -4.34 8.98
C TRP A 51 -2.46 -2.98 8.57
N ASP A 52 -2.88 -2.19 9.57
CA ASP A 52 -3.28 -0.80 9.40
C ASP A 52 -4.43 -0.61 8.37
N MET A 53 -5.35 -1.59 8.27
CA MET A 53 -6.52 -1.56 7.37
C MET A 53 -7.39 -0.32 7.58
N PHE A 54 -7.49 0.17 8.82
CA PHE A 54 -8.37 1.29 9.19
C PHE A 54 -7.66 2.65 9.27
N VAL A 55 -6.38 2.72 8.92
CA VAL A 55 -5.65 4.02 8.92
C VAL A 55 -6.22 4.92 7.84
N GLU A 56 -6.45 6.19 8.19
CA GLU A 56 -6.91 7.24 7.29
C GLU A 56 -5.89 8.39 7.33
N HIS A 57 -5.80 9.18 6.25
CA HIS A 57 -4.94 10.37 6.24
C HIS A 57 -5.43 11.41 7.27
N ARG A 58 -4.53 12.30 7.68
CA ARG A 58 -4.82 13.38 8.64
C ARG A 58 -4.87 14.77 8.00
N CYS A 59 -4.70 14.83 6.67
CA CYS A 59 -4.74 16.07 5.92
C CYS A 59 -6.14 16.71 5.96
N VAL A 60 -6.19 18.00 6.26
CA VAL A 60 -7.40 18.85 6.23
C VAL A 60 -7.38 19.88 5.10
N ASP A 61 -6.26 19.98 4.38
CA ASP A 61 -6.08 20.94 3.29
C ASP A 61 -6.90 20.53 2.06
N PHE A 62 -7.25 21.52 1.24
CA PHE A 62 -7.96 21.33 -0.03
C PHE A 62 -9.25 20.48 0.06
N GLY A 63 -9.90 20.45 1.22
CA GLY A 63 -11.13 19.69 1.45
C GLY A 63 -10.94 18.18 1.65
N MET A 64 -9.71 17.72 1.91
CA MET A 64 -9.40 16.31 2.18
C MET A 64 -10.15 15.78 3.41
N ASP A 65 -10.45 16.63 4.39
CA ASP A 65 -11.24 16.31 5.59
C ASP A 65 -12.62 15.71 5.28
N LYS A 66 -13.19 16.03 4.11
CA LYS A 66 -14.50 15.56 3.67
C LYS A 66 -14.48 14.17 3.03
N GLN A 67 -13.31 13.65 2.69
CA GLN A 67 -13.17 12.40 1.98
C GLN A 67 -12.04 11.58 2.59
N THR A 68 -12.36 10.73 3.56
CA THR A 68 -11.43 9.75 4.10
C THR A 68 -11.78 8.34 3.61
N ILE A 69 -10.75 7.59 3.24
CA ILE A 69 -10.88 6.20 2.80
C ILE A 69 -9.93 5.35 3.67
N PRO A 70 -10.45 4.35 4.40
CA PRO A 70 -9.63 3.43 5.18
C PRO A 70 -8.55 2.76 4.34
N GLY A 71 -7.37 2.62 4.93
CA GLY A 71 -6.17 2.07 4.31
C GLY A 71 -5.30 3.12 3.60
N ASP A 72 -5.87 4.30 3.31
CA ASP A 72 -5.20 5.45 2.67
C ASP A 72 -4.49 5.13 1.33
N GLY A 73 -5.06 4.18 0.58
CA GLY A 73 -4.62 3.83 -0.76
C GLY A 73 -3.43 2.89 -0.85
N VAL A 74 -3.08 2.21 0.25
CA VAL A 74 -2.14 1.08 0.24
C VAL A 74 -2.59 -0.03 1.17
N VAL A 75 -2.53 -1.26 0.68
CA VAL A 75 -2.72 -2.47 1.47
C VAL A 75 -1.36 -2.99 1.88
N THR A 76 -1.15 -3.20 3.17
CA THR A 76 0.15 -3.53 3.77
C THR A 76 0.03 -4.71 4.70
N GLY A 77 1.04 -5.56 4.75
CA GLY A 77 1.05 -6.70 5.67
C GLY A 77 2.20 -7.65 5.39
N TYR A 78 2.03 -8.88 5.86
CA TYR A 78 2.92 -9.98 5.54
C TYR A 78 2.11 -11.22 5.16
N GLY A 79 2.76 -12.19 4.54
CA GLY A 79 2.19 -13.50 4.28
C GLY A 79 3.29 -14.49 3.98
N THR A 80 2.98 -15.55 3.23
CA THR A 80 3.99 -16.50 2.77
C THR A 80 3.95 -16.68 1.26
N ILE A 81 5.11 -16.98 0.67
CA ILE A 81 5.24 -17.47 -0.70
C ILE A 81 6.04 -18.77 -0.64
N ASN A 82 5.42 -19.89 -1.05
CA ASN A 82 6.00 -21.22 -0.89
C ASN A 82 6.43 -21.50 0.57
N GLY A 83 5.59 -21.09 1.52
CA GLY A 83 5.83 -21.23 2.97
C GLY A 83 6.89 -20.31 3.57
N ARG A 84 7.50 -19.41 2.77
CA ARG A 84 8.51 -18.45 3.25
C ARG A 84 7.86 -17.10 3.55
N THR A 85 8.11 -16.56 4.74
CA THR A 85 7.59 -15.23 5.14
C THR A 85 8.09 -14.14 4.20
N VAL A 86 7.15 -13.32 3.73
CA VAL A 86 7.43 -12.11 2.94
C VAL A 86 6.56 -10.97 3.43
N PHE A 87 7.11 -9.76 3.39
CA PHE A 87 6.40 -8.53 3.64
C PHE A 87 5.95 -7.91 2.32
N VAL A 88 4.77 -7.29 2.32
CA VAL A 88 4.18 -6.78 1.08
C VAL A 88 3.50 -5.44 1.31
N TYR A 89 3.56 -4.60 0.28
CA TYR A 89 2.65 -3.46 0.12
C TYR A 89 2.10 -3.44 -1.30
N SER A 90 0.81 -3.13 -1.44
CA SER A 90 0.12 -3.08 -2.73
C SER A 90 -0.71 -1.82 -2.82
N GLN A 91 -0.34 -0.94 -3.74
CA GLN A 91 -0.98 0.36 -3.90
C GLN A 91 -2.33 0.22 -4.61
N ASP A 92 -3.34 0.90 -4.06
CA ASP A 92 -4.71 0.86 -4.57
C ASP A 92 -5.00 2.11 -5.40
N PHE A 93 -4.91 1.96 -6.72
CA PHE A 93 -5.20 3.03 -7.67
C PHE A 93 -6.65 3.55 -7.59
N THR A 94 -7.57 2.74 -7.05
CA THR A 94 -8.96 3.18 -6.87
C THR A 94 -9.08 4.28 -5.81
N VAL A 95 -8.13 4.38 -4.88
CA VAL A 95 -8.11 5.34 -3.79
C VAL A 95 -7.18 6.50 -4.13
N PHE A 96 -7.74 7.68 -4.40
CA PHE A 96 -6.98 8.89 -4.81
C PHE A 96 -5.94 8.66 -5.92
N GLY A 97 -6.20 7.73 -6.86
CA GLY A 97 -5.24 7.39 -7.92
C GLY A 97 -3.97 6.69 -7.39
N GLY A 98 -4.04 6.03 -6.23
CA GLY A 98 -2.90 5.43 -5.55
C GLY A 98 -1.87 6.45 -5.05
N SER A 99 -2.23 7.73 -5.01
CA SER A 99 -1.30 8.80 -4.63
C SER A 99 -0.82 8.67 -3.20
N LEU A 100 0.47 8.88 -3.01
CA LEU A 100 1.18 8.72 -1.75
C LEU A 100 1.01 9.95 -0.88
N SER A 101 0.35 9.75 0.26
CA SER A 101 0.20 10.66 1.40
C SER A 101 1.20 10.31 2.52
N GLU A 102 1.21 11.13 3.57
CA GLU A 102 2.00 10.85 4.78
C GLU A 102 1.58 9.50 5.41
N SER A 103 0.28 9.26 5.62
CA SER A 103 -0.18 8.04 6.30
C SER A 103 0.03 6.79 5.45
N HIS A 104 -0.15 6.88 4.12
CA HIS A 104 0.24 5.84 3.17
C HIS A 104 1.73 5.51 3.28
N ALA A 105 2.60 6.52 3.29
CA ALA A 105 4.05 6.32 3.38
C ALA A 105 4.44 5.65 4.70
N LEU A 106 3.89 6.12 5.83
CA LEU A 106 4.15 5.55 7.15
C LEU A 106 3.75 4.06 7.24
N LYS A 107 2.69 3.64 6.55
CA LYS A 107 2.32 2.22 6.45
C LYS A 107 3.38 1.40 5.72
N ILE A 108 3.86 1.90 4.57
CA ILE A 108 4.93 1.24 3.81
C ILE A 108 6.21 1.16 4.66
N CYS A 109 6.61 2.28 5.26
CA CYS A 109 7.75 2.36 6.16
C CYS A 109 7.68 1.32 7.28
N LYS A 110 6.51 1.17 7.94
CA LYS A 110 6.31 0.16 8.99
C LYS A 110 6.57 -1.26 8.49
N ILE A 111 6.09 -1.61 7.30
CA ILE A 111 6.29 -2.94 6.71
C ILE A 111 7.76 -3.17 6.37
N MET A 112 8.46 -2.17 5.81
CA MET A 112 9.90 -2.27 5.54
C MET A 112 10.70 -2.44 6.83
N ASP A 113 10.37 -1.67 7.88
CA ASP A 113 11.02 -1.74 9.18
C ASP A 113 10.84 -3.14 9.81
N GLN A 114 9.66 -3.75 9.67
CA GLN A 114 9.44 -5.12 10.15
C GLN A 114 10.14 -6.17 9.30
N ALA A 115 10.13 -6.03 7.98
CA ALA A 115 10.84 -6.93 7.08
C ALA A 115 12.33 -6.98 7.43
N MET A 116 12.93 -5.81 7.64
CA MET A 116 14.32 -5.67 8.11
C MET A 116 14.54 -6.30 9.48
N LYS A 117 13.63 -6.08 10.43
CA LYS A 117 13.74 -6.61 11.79
C LYS A 117 13.78 -8.14 11.84
N VAL A 118 13.02 -8.82 10.98
CA VAL A 118 12.96 -10.29 10.96
C VAL A 118 13.80 -10.93 9.85
N GLY A 119 14.45 -10.13 9.00
CA GLY A 119 15.27 -10.61 7.89
C GLY A 119 14.46 -11.28 6.77
N ALA A 120 13.27 -10.77 6.47
CA ALA A 120 12.38 -11.29 5.43
C ALA A 120 12.35 -10.37 4.19
N PRO A 121 12.13 -10.91 2.97
CA PRO A 121 11.98 -10.10 1.77
C PRO A 121 10.80 -9.12 1.85
N VAL A 122 10.91 -8.00 1.13
CA VAL A 122 9.80 -7.05 0.94
C VAL A 122 9.46 -6.91 -0.56
N ILE A 123 8.17 -7.00 -0.89
CA ILE A 123 7.66 -6.90 -2.26
C ILE A 123 6.68 -5.72 -2.36
N GLY A 124 6.99 -4.77 -3.24
CA GLY A 124 6.16 -3.60 -3.51
C GLY A 124 5.38 -3.74 -4.83
N LEU A 125 4.06 -3.71 -4.78
CA LEU A 125 3.19 -3.73 -5.95
C LEU A 125 2.71 -2.30 -6.23
N ASN A 126 3.36 -1.65 -7.18
CA ASN A 126 3.25 -0.21 -7.41
C ASN A 126 2.19 0.12 -8.47
N ASP A 127 1.26 1.02 -8.12
CA ASP A 127 0.19 1.52 -8.99
C ASP A 127 -0.28 2.88 -8.42
N SER A 128 0.52 3.91 -8.67
CA SER A 128 0.41 5.23 -8.06
C SER A 128 0.60 6.38 -9.06
N GLY A 129 -0.29 7.37 -8.97
CA GLY A 129 -0.17 8.66 -9.64
C GLY A 129 0.94 9.57 -9.10
N GLY A 130 1.74 9.15 -8.11
CA GLY A 130 2.82 9.94 -7.53
C GLY A 130 2.47 10.53 -6.16
N ALA A 131 3.06 11.67 -5.81
CA ALA A 131 2.78 12.37 -4.56
C ALA A 131 1.33 12.83 -4.50
N ARG A 132 0.67 12.72 -3.34
CA ARG A 132 -0.62 13.37 -3.13
C ARG A 132 -0.40 14.86 -3.00
N ILE A 133 -0.72 15.59 -4.07
CA ILE A 133 -0.50 17.04 -4.20
C ILE A 133 -1.17 17.81 -3.06
N GLN A 134 -2.33 17.33 -2.61
CA GLN A 134 -3.13 17.95 -1.56
C GLN A 134 -2.43 17.98 -0.19
N GLU A 135 -1.49 17.07 0.09
CA GLU A 135 -0.73 17.08 1.35
C GLU A 135 0.65 17.74 1.20
N GLY A 136 0.99 18.20 0.00
CA GLY A 136 2.19 18.99 -0.28
C GLY A 136 3.48 18.36 0.24
N VAL A 137 4.14 19.07 1.15
CA VAL A 137 5.44 18.68 1.70
C VAL A 137 5.37 17.37 2.49
N ALA A 138 4.24 17.05 3.12
CA ALA A 138 4.09 15.81 3.89
C ALA A 138 4.21 14.56 2.99
N SER A 139 3.61 14.60 1.80
CA SER A 139 3.77 13.55 0.79
C SER A 139 5.23 13.40 0.32
N LEU A 140 5.95 14.51 0.17
CA LEU A 140 7.36 14.50 -0.25
C LEU A 140 8.27 13.96 0.86
N ALA A 141 8.01 14.32 2.12
CA ALA A 141 8.69 13.74 3.26
C ALA A 141 8.45 12.23 3.35
N GLY A 142 7.21 11.78 3.10
CA GLY A 142 6.87 10.37 3.01
C GLY A 142 7.71 9.61 1.97
N TYR A 143 7.96 10.20 0.80
CA TYR A 143 8.88 9.62 -0.18
C TYR A 143 10.29 9.48 0.35
N ALA A 144 10.83 10.54 0.97
CA ALA A 144 12.18 10.51 1.52
C ALA A 144 12.35 9.40 2.56
N GLU A 145 11.35 9.19 3.42
CA GLU A 145 11.33 8.12 4.43
C GLU A 145 11.33 6.71 3.81
N ILE A 146 10.60 6.50 2.71
CA ILE A 146 10.62 5.22 1.98
C ILE A 146 11.98 5.00 1.31
N PHE A 147 12.53 6.03 0.65
CA PHE A 147 13.82 5.92 -0.04
C PHE A 147 14.94 5.62 0.93
N GLN A 148 14.94 6.25 2.11
CA GLN A 148 15.91 5.97 3.16
C GLN A 148 15.85 4.49 3.56
N ARG A 149 14.65 3.93 3.74
CA ARG A 149 14.48 2.51 4.06
C ARG A 149 14.87 1.58 2.92
N ASN A 150 14.68 1.98 1.66
CA ASN A 150 15.18 1.20 0.53
C ASN A 150 16.70 1.10 0.56
N ILE A 151 17.38 2.21 0.89
CA ILE A 151 18.84 2.27 1.04
C ILE A 151 19.29 1.44 2.23
N ASP A 152 18.65 1.60 3.39
CA ASP A 152 19.00 0.89 4.62
C ASP A 152 18.81 -0.64 4.48
N ALA A 153 17.82 -1.06 3.67
CA ALA A 153 17.56 -2.47 3.37
C ALA A 153 18.42 -3.04 2.23
N SER A 154 19.12 -2.20 1.48
CA SER A 154 19.89 -2.61 0.30
C SER A 154 21.02 -3.56 0.68
N GLY A 155 21.02 -4.75 0.07
CA GLY A 155 21.98 -5.82 0.40
C GLY A 155 21.72 -6.53 1.74
N VAL A 156 20.64 -6.20 2.46
CA VAL A 156 20.28 -6.84 3.74
C VAL A 156 19.10 -7.80 3.57
N ILE A 157 17.99 -7.31 3.01
CA ILE A 157 16.83 -8.14 2.63
C ILE A 157 16.55 -7.97 1.14
N PRO A 158 16.05 -9.01 0.43
CA PRO A 158 15.65 -8.84 -0.96
C PRO A 158 14.46 -7.87 -1.07
N GLN A 159 14.59 -6.89 -1.96
CA GLN A 159 13.58 -5.89 -2.27
C GLN A 159 13.14 -6.07 -3.73
N ILE A 160 11.86 -6.36 -3.95
CA ILE A 160 11.31 -6.59 -5.30
C ILE A 160 10.20 -5.57 -5.55
N SER A 161 10.27 -4.88 -6.67
CA SER A 161 9.21 -3.98 -7.14
C SER A 161 8.49 -4.58 -8.32
N MET A 162 7.16 -4.53 -8.31
CA MET A 162 6.32 -4.90 -9.43
C MET A 162 5.55 -3.67 -9.89
N ILE A 163 5.73 -3.24 -11.14
CA ILE A 163 5.02 -2.07 -11.69
C ILE A 163 3.71 -2.52 -12.33
N MET A 164 2.61 -2.30 -11.62
CA MET A 164 1.25 -2.79 -11.97
C MET A 164 0.35 -1.69 -12.54
N GLY A 165 0.88 -0.47 -12.68
CA GLY A 165 0.19 0.64 -13.33
C GLY A 165 1.06 1.90 -13.39
N PRO A 166 0.47 3.11 -13.46
CA PRO A 166 1.25 4.33 -13.41
C PRO A 166 2.18 4.33 -12.19
N CYS A 167 3.38 4.84 -12.39
CA CYS A 167 4.34 5.11 -11.34
C CYS A 167 4.98 6.45 -11.72
N ALA A 168 4.38 7.55 -11.28
CA ALA A 168 4.67 8.88 -11.82
C ALA A 168 5.53 9.73 -10.87
N GLY A 169 6.50 10.45 -11.44
CA GLY A 169 7.35 11.39 -10.71
C GLY A 169 8.17 10.69 -9.63
N GLY A 170 8.12 11.19 -8.39
CA GLY A 170 8.89 10.64 -7.26
C GLY A 170 8.65 9.16 -6.98
N ALA A 171 7.48 8.62 -7.35
CA ALA A 171 7.15 7.21 -7.14
C ALA A 171 8.15 6.24 -7.76
N VAL A 172 8.84 6.62 -8.85
CA VAL A 172 9.76 5.73 -9.57
C VAL A 172 11.08 5.49 -8.85
N TYR A 173 11.45 6.35 -7.91
CA TYR A 173 12.75 6.25 -7.26
C TYR A 173 12.82 5.12 -6.25
N SER A 174 11.71 4.77 -5.57
CA SER A 174 11.70 3.61 -4.69
C SER A 174 11.97 2.31 -5.47
N PRO A 175 11.25 2.00 -6.57
CA PRO A 175 11.60 0.89 -7.44
C PRO A 175 13.04 0.91 -7.95
N ALA A 176 13.56 2.07 -8.35
CA ALA A 176 14.94 2.21 -8.82
C ALA A 176 16.00 1.87 -7.74
N LEU A 177 15.63 1.94 -6.46
CA LEU A 177 16.49 1.57 -5.33
C LEU A 177 16.30 0.12 -4.88
N THR A 178 15.29 -0.60 -5.41
CA THR A 178 15.09 -2.03 -5.14
C THR A 178 15.94 -2.91 -6.06
N ASP A 179 16.10 -4.18 -5.70
CA ASP A 179 17.02 -5.09 -6.41
C ASP A 179 16.48 -5.53 -7.78
N PHE A 180 15.16 -5.65 -7.91
CA PHE A 180 14.48 -6.09 -9.13
C PHE A 180 13.22 -5.28 -9.40
N ILE A 181 12.97 -4.95 -10.68
CA ILE A 181 11.78 -4.25 -11.20
C ILE A 181 11.15 -5.09 -12.31
#